data_AF-A0A4R3VDD9-F1
#
_entry.id   AF-A0A4R3VDD9-F1
#
_cell.length_a   1.000
_cell.length_b   1.000
_cell.length_c   1.000
_cell.angle_alpha   90.00
_cell.angle_beta   90.00
_cell.angle_gamma   90.00
#
_symmetry.space_group_name_H-M   'P 1'
#
loop_
_entity.id
_entity.type
_entity.pdbx_description
1 polymer ?
#
loop_
_entity_poly.entity_id
_entity_poly.type
_entity_poly.pdbx_seq_one_letter_code
_entity_poly.pdbx_strand_id
1 'polypeptide(L)'
;MRLLVAGPPGASADLIARLLGEALGTELGQVVNVEPRPGAAGLLAAGELIRAPHDGQTLLVGVNSLVSEIPHIVKSGHDLGRELRPLAELARGGLVLVGHPSLPARNLAELVAWIKARPSQVSVASYSRGTMSHVLGRLFNQALGTNLQRVGYKGSTPRRMAVLPEVPTFTELGLPRLQAVGWMGLWCTPDLPAAAQARLRAATLKVLAQPGLHERLLALGFEAGTSRTPEEMGADLRADFERVGAVLKSVGFKPD
;
A
#
# COMPACT_ATOMS: atom_id res chain seq x y z
N MET A 1 -11.39 19.60 -8.98
CA MET A 1 -11.14 18.65 -7.88
C MET A 1 -9.64 18.58 -7.54
N ARG A 2 -9.32 18.44 -6.25
CA ARG A 2 -7.98 18.22 -5.69
C ARG A 2 -7.81 16.74 -5.33
N LEU A 3 -6.72 16.14 -5.77
CA LEU A 3 -6.36 14.77 -5.46
C LEU A 3 -5.06 14.79 -4.67
N LEU A 4 -5.19 14.81 -3.34
CA LEU A 4 -4.05 14.75 -2.43
C LEU A 4 -3.37 13.40 -2.55
N VAL A 5 -2.04 13.36 -2.45
CA VAL A 5 -1.28 12.10 -2.52
C VAL A 5 -0.46 11.92 -1.25
N ALA A 6 -0.66 10.79 -0.57
CA ALA A 6 0.13 10.35 0.58
C ALA A 6 1.50 9.79 0.16
N GLY A 7 2.33 10.64 -0.42
CA GLY A 7 3.67 10.28 -0.88
C GLY A 7 4.36 11.41 -1.65
N PRO A 8 5.68 11.30 -1.88
CA PRO A 8 6.41 12.26 -2.69
C PRO A 8 6.11 12.07 -4.19
N PRO A 9 6.37 13.08 -5.03
CA PRO A 9 6.32 12.94 -6.48
C PRO A 9 7.15 11.74 -6.98
N GLY A 10 6.64 11.01 -7.98
CA GLY A 10 7.29 9.83 -8.56
C GLY A 10 7.16 8.53 -7.75
N ALA A 11 6.63 8.58 -6.51
CA ALA A 11 6.29 7.37 -5.78
C ALA A 11 5.06 6.68 -6.37
N SER A 12 4.86 5.40 -6.03
CA SER A 12 3.72 4.60 -6.53
C SER A 12 2.36 5.30 -6.41
N ALA A 13 2.10 5.95 -5.26
CA ALA A 13 0.85 6.69 -5.04
C ALA A 13 0.69 7.89 -5.99
N ASP A 14 1.77 8.62 -6.28
CA ASP A 14 1.76 9.76 -7.20
C ASP A 14 1.58 9.30 -8.64
N LEU A 15 2.27 8.24 -9.06
CA LEU A 15 2.11 7.67 -10.40
C LEU A 15 0.67 7.19 -10.64
N ILE A 16 0.11 6.45 -9.67
CA ILE A 16 -1.28 5.98 -9.73
C ILE A 16 -2.24 7.18 -9.72
N ALA A 17 -2.03 8.17 -8.87
CA ALA A 17 -2.88 9.37 -8.80
C ALA A 17 -2.87 10.19 -10.08
N ARG A 18 -1.72 10.37 -10.73
CA ARG A 18 -1.61 11.09 -12.02
C ARG A 18 -2.31 10.34 -13.13
N LEU A 19 -2.05 9.04 -13.23
CA LEU A 19 -2.64 8.16 -14.22
C LEU A 19 -4.18 8.15 -14.14
N LEU A 20 -4.72 8.00 -12.92
CA LEU A 20 -6.17 7.99 -12.68
C LEU A 20 -6.77 9.39 -12.70
N GLY A 21 -6.07 10.40 -12.21
CA GLY A 21 -6.56 11.77 -12.12
C GLY A 21 -6.88 12.37 -13.48
N GLU A 22 -6.03 12.10 -14.49
CA GLU A 22 -6.29 12.48 -15.88
C GLU A 22 -7.61 11.86 -16.38
N ALA A 23 -7.74 10.54 -16.29
CA ALA A 23 -8.92 9.82 -16.77
C ALA A 23 -10.20 10.16 -15.97
N LEU A 24 -10.09 10.35 -14.66
CA LEU A 24 -11.17 10.82 -13.79
C LEU A 24 -11.61 12.23 -14.16
N GLY A 25 -10.68 13.11 -14.54
CA GLY A 25 -11.02 14.46 -14.97
C GLY A 25 -11.85 14.48 -16.25
N THR A 26 -11.49 13.65 -17.22
CA THR A 26 -12.29 13.43 -18.42
C THR A 26 -13.67 12.88 -18.09
N GLU A 27 -13.75 11.82 -17.27
CA GLU A 27 -15.02 11.18 -16.91
C GLU A 27 -15.96 12.12 -16.11
N LEU A 28 -15.39 12.96 -15.23
CA LEU A 28 -16.15 13.88 -14.39
C LEU A 28 -16.39 15.24 -15.04
N GLY A 29 -15.82 15.51 -16.23
CA GLY A 29 -15.91 16.80 -16.92
C GLY A 29 -15.27 17.95 -16.14
N GLN A 30 -14.23 17.69 -15.35
CA GLN A 30 -13.58 18.72 -14.53
C GLN A 30 -12.07 18.47 -14.40
N VAL A 31 -11.31 19.54 -14.15
CA VAL A 31 -9.87 19.42 -13.92
C VAL A 31 -9.59 18.74 -12.58
N VAL A 32 -8.68 17.76 -12.59
CA VAL A 32 -8.17 17.06 -11.40
C VAL A 32 -6.72 17.47 -11.18
N ASN A 33 -6.48 18.20 -10.09
CA ASN A 33 -5.15 18.64 -9.70
C ASN A 33 -4.55 17.62 -8.73
N VAL A 34 -3.45 16.96 -9.16
CA VAL A 34 -2.73 16.00 -8.31
C VAL A 34 -1.71 16.73 -7.46
N GLU A 35 -1.86 16.61 -6.14
CA GLU A 35 -1.13 17.39 -5.15
C GLU A 35 -0.39 16.48 -4.15
N PRO A 36 0.90 16.19 -4.39
CA PRO A 36 1.74 15.47 -3.44
C PRO A 36 1.84 16.18 -2.08
N ARG A 37 1.64 15.42 -1.01
CA ARG A 37 1.79 15.84 0.40
C ARG A 37 2.62 14.81 1.18
N PRO A 38 3.93 14.71 0.89
CA PRO A 38 4.81 13.77 1.57
C PRO A 38 5.03 14.16 3.03
N GLY A 39 5.27 13.17 3.88
CA GLY A 39 5.69 13.36 5.28
C GLY A 39 4.84 12.56 6.26
N ALA A 40 5.41 12.31 7.45
CA ALA A 40 4.77 11.58 8.56
C ALA A 40 4.04 10.29 8.11
N ALA A 41 4.67 9.50 7.23
CA ALA A 41 4.10 8.26 6.66
C ALA A 41 2.71 8.42 6.01
N GLY A 42 2.40 9.61 5.47
CA GLY A 42 1.12 9.93 4.82
C GLY A 42 0.15 10.70 5.70
N LEU A 43 0.46 10.90 6.99
CA LEU A 43 -0.41 11.62 7.93
C LEU A 43 -0.63 13.08 7.55
N LEU A 44 0.33 13.72 6.87
CA LEU A 44 0.14 15.11 6.42
C LEU A 44 -0.96 15.21 5.36
N ALA A 45 -0.98 14.28 4.39
CA ALA A 45 -2.02 14.22 3.37
C ALA A 45 -3.39 13.87 3.98
N ALA A 46 -3.42 12.92 4.92
CA ALA A 46 -4.63 12.54 5.64
C ALA A 46 -5.21 13.70 6.46
N GLY A 47 -4.38 14.38 7.25
CA GLY A 47 -4.80 15.52 8.06
C GLY A 47 -5.19 16.75 7.22
N GLU A 48 -4.70 16.88 5.99
CA GLU A 48 -5.20 17.88 5.04
C GLU A 48 -6.57 17.51 4.49
N LEU A 49 -6.81 16.24 4.14
CA LEU A 49 -8.14 15.76 3.72
C LEU A 49 -9.18 16.00 4.82
N ILE A 50 -8.87 15.62 6.06
CA ILE A 50 -9.77 15.72 7.22
C ILE A 50 -10.13 17.19 7.56
N ARG A 51 -9.26 18.14 7.20
CA ARG A 51 -9.51 19.58 7.43
C ARG A 51 -10.09 20.30 6.23
N ALA A 52 -10.07 19.69 5.04
CA ALA A 52 -10.61 20.29 3.83
C ALA A 52 -12.14 20.33 3.89
N PRO A 53 -12.81 21.16 3.08
CA PRO A 53 -14.26 21.07 2.92
C PRO A 53 -14.70 19.66 2.47
N HIS A 54 -15.71 19.08 3.14
CA HIS A 54 -16.23 17.74 2.85
C HIS A 54 -17.31 17.77 1.74
N ASP A 55 -17.02 18.50 0.66
CA ASP A 55 -17.93 18.74 -0.47
C ASP A 55 -17.64 17.82 -1.68
N GLY A 56 -16.65 16.93 -1.54
CA GLY A 56 -16.21 16.01 -2.60
C GLY A 56 -15.25 16.64 -3.62
N GLN A 57 -14.77 17.86 -3.37
CA GLN A 57 -13.73 18.51 -4.18
C GLN A 57 -12.32 18.18 -3.74
N THR A 58 -12.14 17.55 -2.57
CA THR A 58 -10.84 17.06 -2.10
C THR A 58 -10.95 15.56 -1.80
N LEU A 59 -10.09 14.77 -2.43
CA LEU A 59 -9.95 13.34 -2.19
C LEU A 59 -8.47 13.01 -1.94
N LEU A 60 -8.21 11.82 -1.43
CA LEU A 60 -6.86 11.35 -1.12
C LEU A 60 -6.57 10.04 -1.87
N VAL A 61 -5.37 9.94 -2.44
CA VAL A 61 -4.78 8.68 -2.88
C VAL A 61 -3.73 8.25 -1.86
N GLY A 62 -3.91 7.06 -1.31
CA GLY A 62 -3.04 6.52 -0.27
C GLY A 62 -3.13 5.01 -0.16
N VAL A 63 -2.06 4.40 0.33
CA VAL A 63 -2.00 2.96 0.57
C VAL A 63 -2.81 2.59 1.83
N ASN A 64 -3.42 1.41 1.84
CA ASN A 64 -4.20 0.88 2.97
C ASN A 64 -3.48 0.89 4.32
N SER A 65 -2.14 0.75 4.31
CA SER A 65 -1.31 0.83 5.52
C SER A 65 -1.48 2.14 6.28
N LEU A 66 -1.92 3.22 5.61
CA LEU A 66 -2.27 4.49 6.25
C LEU A 66 -3.26 4.29 7.41
N VAL A 67 -4.25 3.41 7.24
CA VAL A 67 -5.26 3.12 8.27
C VAL A 67 -4.88 1.87 9.07
N SER A 68 -4.37 0.81 8.42
CA SER A 68 -4.16 -0.48 9.10
C SER A 68 -2.84 -0.58 9.88
N GLU A 69 -1.83 0.24 9.57
CA GLU A 69 -0.50 0.11 10.16
C GLU A 69 -0.04 1.37 10.87
N ILE A 70 -0.11 2.52 10.21
CA ILE A 70 0.44 3.79 10.73
C ILE A 70 -0.04 4.15 12.14
N PRO A 71 -1.31 3.94 12.56
CA PRO A 71 -1.72 4.30 13.90
C PRO A 71 -1.08 3.45 15.02
N HIS A 72 -0.51 2.29 14.69
CA HIS A 72 0.29 1.50 15.64
C HIS A 72 1.73 1.99 15.78
N ILE A 73 2.17 2.87 14.90
CA ILE A 73 3.58 3.24 14.70
C ILE A 73 3.83 4.66 15.16
N VAL A 74 2.97 5.56 14.69
CA VAL A 74 3.08 6.99 14.92
C VAL A 74 1.82 7.40 15.66
N LYS A 75 1.99 7.97 16.86
CA LYS A 75 0.87 8.63 17.52
C LYS A 75 0.43 9.81 16.67
N SER A 76 -0.82 9.77 16.23
CA SER A 76 -1.47 10.90 15.59
C SER A 76 -2.62 11.37 16.46
N GLY A 77 -3.00 12.65 16.38
CA GLY A 77 -4.21 13.16 17.03
C GLY A 77 -5.51 12.73 16.36
N HIS A 78 -5.42 11.87 15.34
CA HIS A 78 -6.47 11.47 14.44
C HIS A 78 -6.75 9.97 14.55
N ASP A 79 -8.03 9.59 14.52
CA ASP A 79 -8.45 8.20 14.37
C ASP A 79 -8.72 7.96 12.90
N LEU A 80 -7.67 7.60 12.17
CA LEU A 80 -7.73 7.42 10.73
C LEU A 80 -8.76 6.37 10.29
N GLY A 81 -9.06 5.37 11.13
CA GLY A 81 -10.08 4.36 10.82
C GLY A 81 -11.50 4.90 10.89
N ARG A 82 -11.72 5.96 11.68
CA ARG A 82 -13.00 6.66 11.79
C ARG A 82 -13.09 7.89 10.88
N GLU A 83 -11.97 8.54 10.59
CA GLU A 83 -11.94 9.81 9.85
C GLU A 83 -11.68 9.62 8.34
N LEU A 84 -11.18 8.45 7.91
CA LEU A 84 -11.01 8.13 6.49
C LEU A 84 -11.93 6.99 6.08
N ARG A 85 -12.55 7.14 4.91
CA ARG A 85 -13.40 6.13 4.28
C ARG A 85 -12.85 5.79 2.89
N PRO A 86 -12.58 4.50 2.58
CA PRO A 86 -12.16 4.11 1.25
C PRO A 86 -13.37 4.13 0.29
N LEU A 87 -13.25 4.84 -0.84
CA LEU A 87 -14.27 4.89 -1.89
C LEU A 87 -14.07 3.78 -2.92
N ALA A 88 -12.83 3.61 -3.38
CA ALA A 88 -12.49 2.63 -4.41
C ALA A 88 -11.06 2.12 -4.21
N GLU A 89 -10.86 0.85 -4.52
CA GLU A 89 -9.53 0.28 -4.72
C GLU A 89 -9.04 0.67 -6.11
N LEU A 90 -7.92 1.38 -6.19
CA LEU A 90 -7.38 1.91 -7.43
C LEU A 90 -6.44 0.92 -8.11
N ALA A 91 -5.59 0.31 -7.30
CA ALA A 91 -4.58 -0.62 -7.75
C ALA A 91 -4.20 -1.54 -6.61
N ARG A 92 -3.80 -2.76 -6.93
CA ARG A 92 -3.24 -3.70 -5.97
C ARG A 92 -1.89 -4.16 -6.46
N GLY A 93 -1.00 -4.35 -5.51
CA GLY A 93 0.32 -4.89 -5.77
C GLY A 93 0.67 -5.80 -4.61
N GLY A 94 0.96 -7.04 -4.93
CA GLY A 94 1.94 -7.73 -4.10
C GLY A 94 3.30 -7.32 -4.60
N LEU A 95 4.26 -7.63 -3.76
CA LEU A 95 5.53 -6.98 -3.81
C LEU A 95 6.58 -8.09 -3.84
N VAL A 96 7.73 -7.77 -4.40
CA VAL A 96 8.66 -8.80 -4.83
C VAL A 96 9.96 -8.61 -4.08
N LEU A 97 10.51 -9.71 -3.56
CA LEU A 97 11.87 -9.69 -3.03
C LEU A 97 12.83 -9.54 -4.21
N VAL A 98 13.43 -8.37 -4.35
CA VAL A 98 14.40 -8.08 -5.42
C VAL A 98 15.81 -8.15 -4.86
N GLY A 99 16.64 -9.00 -5.45
CA GLY A 99 18.07 -9.02 -5.22
C GLY A 99 18.81 -8.08 -6.18
N HIS A 100 19.89 -7.44 -5.72
CA HIS A 100 20.79 -6.72 -6.64
C HIS A 100 21.38 -7.72 -7.67
N PRO A 101 21.56 -7.34 -8.96
CA PRO A 101 22.04 -8.27 -10.00
C PRO A 101 23.39 -8.94 -9.70
N SER A 102 24.21 -8.34 -8.83
CA SER A 102 25.48 -8.92 -8.40
C SER A 102 25.36 -10.02 -7.34
N LEU A 103 24.16 -10.28 -6.81
CA LEU A 103 23.94 -11.37 -5.88
C LEU A 103 24.08 -12.70 -6.63
N PRO A 104 24.88 -13.66 -6.13
CA PRO A 104 25.06 -14.95 -6.79
C PRO A 104 23.80 -15.84 -6.68
N ALA A 105 22.87 -15.50 -5.80
CA ALA A 105 21.63 -16.24 -5.58
C ALA A 105 20.61 -15.96 -6.68
N ARG A 106 20.11 -17.04 -7.29
CA ARG A 106 19.12 -17.01 -8.39
C ARG A 106 17.72 -17.40 -7.95
N ASN A 107 17.56 -17.84 -6.71
CA ASN A 107 16.29 -18.19 -6.10
C ASN A 107 16.34 -17.95 -4.58
N LEU A 108 15.19 -18.08 -3.90
CA LEU A 108 15.11 -17.83 -2.46
C LEU A 108 15.96 -18.81 -1.63
N ALA A 109 16.05 -20.08 -2.03
CA ALA A 109 16.84 -21.08 -1.29
C ALA A 109 18.33 -20.73 -1.30
N GLU A 110 18.85 -20.37 -2.48
CA GLU A 110 20.23 -19.88 -2.64
C GLU A 110 20.45 -18.57 -1.90
N LEU A 111 19.46 -17.66 -1.91
CA LEU A 111 19.55 -16.39 -1.19
C LEU A 111 19.63 -16.63 0.32
N VAL A 112 18.78 -17.51 0.86
CA VAL A 112 18.79 -17.90 2.27
C VAL A 112 20.12 -18.57 2.65
N ALA A 113 20.63 -19.49 1.82
CA ALA A 113 21.92 -20.13 2.05
C ALA A 113 23.08 -19.13 2.03
N TRP A 114 23.07 -18.21 1.06
CA TRP A 114 24.07 -17.16 0.91
C TRP A 114 24.05 -16.17 2.09
N ILE A 115 22.85 -15.79 2.54
CA ILE A 115 22.62 -14.97 3.74
C ILE A 115 23.17 -15.67 4.99
N LYS A 116 22.83 -16.95 5.21
CA LYS A 116 23.29 -17.72 6.38
C LYS A 116 24.80 -17.84 6.43
N ALA A 117 25.46 -17.91 5.28
CA ALA A 117 26.92 -17.94 5.18
C ALA A 117 27.58 -16.56 5.40
N ARG A 118 26.84 -15.45 5.29
CA ARG A 118 27.36 -14.06 5.32
C ARG A 118 26.45 -13.10 6.10
N PRO A 119 26.11 -13.40 7.38
CA PRO A 119 25.07 -12.68 8.12
C PRO A 119 25.35 -11.19 8.36
N SER A 120 26.61 -10.75 8.28
CA SER A 120 27.02 -9.34 8.48
C SER A 120 27.02 -8.48 7.20
N GLN A 121 26.74 -9.04 6.03
CA GLN A 121 26.87 -8.35 4.73
C GLN A 121 25.53 -8.14 4.00
N VAL A 122 24.39 -8.49 4.60
CA VAL A 122 23.09 -8.43 3.91
C VAL A 122 22.18 -7.40 4.54
N SER A 123 21.53 -6.61 3.68
CA SER A 123 20.48 -5.66 4.07
C SER A 123 19.09 -6.14 3.59
N VAL A 124 18.04 -6.00 4.42
CA VAL A 124 16.63 -6.35 4.13
C VAL A 124 15.75 -5.10 4.16
N ALA A 125 14.70 -5.13 3.35
CA ALA A 125 13.95 -3.97 2.94
C ALA A 125 12.57 -3.81 3.62
N SER A 126 12.26 -2.61 4.14
CA SER A 126 10.97 -2.18 4.71
C SER A 126 10.56 -0.71 4.38
N TYR A 127 9.28 -0.43 4.17
CA TYR A 127 8.67 0.88 3.84
C TYR A 127 8.90 1.98 4.88
N SER A 128 8.71 1.68 6.16
CA SER A 128 9.03 2.58 7.28
C SER A 128 9.06 1.76 8.58
N ARG A 129 9.66 2.31 9.65
CA ARG A 129 9.69 1.68 10.97
C ARG A 129 8.24 1.36 11.39
N GLY A 130 8.00 0.15 11.90
CA GLY A 130 6.71 -0.31 12.40
C GLY A 130 5.68 -0.80 11.36
N THR A 131 5.87 -0.56 10.07
CA THR A 131 4.96 -1.09 9.02
C THR A 131 5.06 -2.60 8.90
N MET A 132 4.07 -3.24 8.26
CA MET A 132 4.06 -4.67 8.00
C MET A 132 5.35 -5.09 7.30
N SER A 133 5.88 -4.30 6.38
CA SER A 133 7.18 -4.60 5.76
C SER A 133 8.37 -4.62 6.74
N HIS A 134 8.36 -3.77 7.78
CA HIS A 134 9.37 -3.80 8.85
C HIS A 134 9.18 -5.02 9.76
N VAL A 135 7.92 -5.32 10.09
CA VAL A 135 7.55 -6.51 10.86
C VAL A 135 7.94 -7.79 10.11
N LEU A 136 7.67 -7.86 8.81
CA LEU A 136 8.03 -8.95 7.93
C LEU A 136 9.53 -9.14 7.82
N GLY A 137 10.31 -8.06 7.69
CA GLY A 137 11.78 -8.13 7.76
C GLY A 137 12.27 -8.69 9.10
N ARG A 138 11.62 -8.32 10.21
CA ARG A 138 11.94 -8.86 11.55
C ARG A 138 11.56 -10.34 11.69
N LEU A 139 10.38 -10.72 11.22
CA LEU A 139 9.91 -12.11 11.22
C LEU A 139 10.76 -12.99 10.30
N PHE A 140 11.23 -12.46 9.17
CA PHE A 140 12.17 -13.14 8.27
C PHE A 140 13.52 -13.36 8.96
N ASN A 141 14.07 -12.33 9.60
CA ASN A 141 15.28 -12.43 10.42
C ASN A 141 15.13 -13.49 11.54
N GLN A 142 13.98 -13.50 12.23
CA GLN A 142 13.69 -14.46 13.30
C GLN A 142 13.54 -15.89 12.79
N ALA A 143 12.85 -16.08 11.65
CA ALA A 143 12.71 -17.39 11.01
C ALA A 143 14.05 -17.94 10.50
N LEU A 144 14.99 -17.06 10.13
CA LEU A 144 16.31 -17.44 9.61
C LEU A 144 17.44 -17.45 10.64
N GLY A 145 17.21 -16.93 11.85
CA GLY A 145 18.25 -16.76 12.88
C GLY A 145 19.33 -15.74 12.50
N THR A 146 18.96 -14.65 11.80
CA THR A 146 19.90 -13.65 11.26
C THR A 146 19.57 -12.23 11.74
N ASN A 147 20.50 -11.27 11.59
CA ASN A 147 20.32 -9.87 12.00
C ASN A 147 20.74 -8.90 10.88
N LEU A 148 19.96 -8.87 9.81
CA LEU A 148 20.27 -8.13 8.58
C LEU A 148 20.02 -6.61 8.73
N GLN A 149 20.90 -5.76 8.19
CA GLN A 149 20.77 -4.30 8.22
C GLN A 149 19.58 -3.80 7.37
N ARG A 150 19.03 -2.60 7.62
CA ARG A 150 17.77 -2.14 7.00
C ARG A 150 18.00 -1.28 5.75
N VAL A 151 17.34 -1.56 4.61
CA VAL A 151 17.24 -0.66 3.44
C VAL A 151 15.94 -0.90 2.65
N GLY A 152 14.98 0.05 2.62
CA GLY A 152 13.55 -0.13 2.31
C GLY A 152 13.05 -0.72 0.98
N TYR A 153 12.09 -1.69 0.99
CA TYR A 153 11.27 -2.20 -0.16
C TYR A 153 10.28 -3.32 0.25
N LYS A 154 9.46 -3.84 -0.66
CA LYS A 154 8.05 -4.20 -0.43
C LYS A 154 7.75 -5.76 -0.55
N GLY A 155 6.85 -6.44 0.23
CA GLY A 155 6.47 -7.94 0.26
C GLY A 155 5.23 -8.65 -0.48
N SER A 156 5.05 -9.98 -0.44
CA SER A 156 4.34 -10.77 -1.51
C SER A 156 2.79 -10.74 -1.74
N THR A 157 2.37 -10.99 -3.00
CA THR A 157 0.98 -11.28 -3.46
C THR A 157 0.45 -12.65 -3.00
N PRO A 158 -0.89 -12.91 -3.06
CA PRO A 158 -1.50 -14.21 -2.75
C PRO A 158 -1.51 -15.19 -3.93
N ARG A 159 -1.24 -14.70 -5.14
CA ARG A 159 -1.09 -15.47 -6.37
C ARG A 159 0.13 -14.94 -7.12
N ARG A 160 0.70 -15.75 -8.01
CA ARG A 160 1.76 -15.26 -8.90
C ARG A 160 1.23 -14.11 -9.74
N MET A 161 2.03 -13.06 -9.89
CA MET A 161 1.67 -11.91 -10.71
C MET A 161 1.80 -12.28 -12.19
N ALA A 162 0.88 -11.79 -13.03
CA ALA A 162 0.94 -12.06 -14.47
C ALA A 162 2.26 -11.57 -15.11
N VAL A 163 2.82 -10.47 -14.60
CA VAL A 163 4.11 -9.91 -15.04
C VAL A 163 5.33 -10.68 -14.50
N LEU A 164 5.13 -11.58 -13.54
CA LEU A 164 6.18 -12.38 -12.89
C LEU A 164 5.70 -13.82 -12.65
N PRO A 165 5.33 -14.57 -13.72
CA PRO A 165 4.70 -15.89 -13.59
C PRO A 165 5.65 -16.95 -13.01
N GLU A 166 6.96 -16.72 -13.11
CA GLU A 166 8.00 -17.62 -12.60
C GLU A 166 8.41 -17.33 -11.15
N VAL A 167 7.91 -16.25 -10.54
CA VAL A 167 8.25 -15.89 -9.15
C VAL A 167 7.26 -16.55 -8.20
N PRO A 168 7.70 -17.49 -7.34
CA PRO A 168 6.82 -18.13 -6.37
C PRO A 168 6.41 -17.15 -5.26
N THR A 169 5.18 -17.29 -4.79
CA THR A 169 4.64 -16.57 -3.64
C THR A 169 5.25 -17.07 -2.31
N PHE A 170 5.18 -16.27 -1.24
CA PHE A 170 5.61 -16.75 0.08
C PHE A 170 4.79 -17.95 0.56
N THR A 171 3.53 -18.07 0.16
CA THR A 171 2.71 -19.27 0.45
C THR A 171 3.24 -20.51 -0.26
N GLU A 172 3.58 -20.43 -1.55
CA GLU A 172 4.21 -21.54 -2.29
C GLU A 172 5.57 -21.94 -1.69
N LEU A 173 6.23 -21.01 -1.00
CA LEU A 173 7.50 -21.22 -0.30
C LEU A 173 7.33 -21.71 1.16
N GLY A 174 6.11 -22.02 1.60
CA GLY A 174 5.83 -22.50 2.96
C GLY A 174 5.90 -21.42 4.04
N LEU A 175 5.88 -20.14 3.65
CA LEU A 175 5.98 -18.96 4.51
C LEU A 175 4.69 -18.11 4.47
N PRO A 176 3.48 -18.66 4.67
CA PRO A 176 2.22 -17.94 4.47
C PRO A 176 2.06 -16.72 5.40
N ARG A 177 2.77 -16.71 6.54
CA ARG A 177 2.80 -15.57 7.47
C ARG A 177 3.53 -14.34 6.91
N LEU A 178 4.32 -14.50 5.85
CA LEU A 178 5.05 -13.41 5.21
C LEU A 178 4.28 -12.74 4.06
N GLN A 179 3.08 -13.23 3.77
CA GLN A 179 2.25 -12.70 2.70
C GLN A 179 1.54 -11.41 3.14
N ALA A 180 1.70 -10.34 2.36
CA ALA A 180 1.06 -9.06 2.62
C ALA A 180 0.70 -8.39 1.30
N VAL A 181 -0.60 -8.16 1.08
CA VAL A 181 -1.11 -7.48 -0.12
C VAL A 181 -1.38 -6.02 0.23
N GLY A 182 -0.62 -5.14 -0.41
CA GLY A 182 -0.90 -3.71 -0.35
C GLY A 182 -1.89 -3.33 -1.45
N TRP A 183 -2.79 -2.41 -1.14
CA TRP A 183 -3.65 -1.81 -2.16
C TRP A 183 -3.67 -0.28 -2.00
N MET A 184 -3.76 0.39 -3.15
CA MET A 184 -3.90 1.83 -3.25
C MET A 184 -5.38 2.17 -3.24
N GLY A 185 -5.80 3.02 -2.30
CA GLY A 185 -7.17 3.47 -2.18
C GLY A 185 -7.36 4.90 -2.67
N LEU A 186 -8.55 5.17 -3.17
CA LEU A 186 -9.15 6.51 -3.20
C LEU A 186 -9.94 6.69 -1.90
N TRP A 187 -9.68 7.77 -1.17
CA TRP A 187 -10.25 8.01 0.15
C TRP A 187 -11.01 9.33 0.17
N CYS A 188 -12.07 9.36 0.96
CA CYS A 188 -12.80 10.57 1.34
C CYS A 188 -13.02 10.57 2.86
N THR A 189 -13.71 11.60 3.36
CA THR A 189 -14.24 11.60 4.72
C THR A 189 -15.60 10.86 4.78
N PRO A 190 -15.94 10.18 5.88
CA PRO A 190 -17.19 9.41 5.98
C PRO A 190 -18.46 10.25 5.87
N ASP A 191 -18.40 11.53 6.23
CA ASP A 191 -19.52 12.46 6.26
C ASP A 191 -19.78 13.14 4.91
N LEU A 192 -18.93 12.91 3.90
CA LEU A 192 -19.23 13.27 2.52
C LEU A 192 -20.62 12.70 2.12
N PRO A 193 -21.54 13.48 1.54
CA PRO A 193 -22.88 12.98 1.24
C PRO A 193 -22.87 11.70 0.40
N ALA A 194 -23.73 10.74 0.74
CA ALA A 194 -23.75 9.41 0.11
C ALA A 194 -23.88 9.48 -1.43
N ALA A 195 -24.66 10.43 -1.94
CA ALA A 195 -24.78 10.67 -3.39
C ALA A 195 -23.44 11.07 -4.04
N ALA A 196 -22.64 11.91 -3.36
CA ALA A 196 -21.32 12.29 -3.84
C ALA A 196 -20.34 11.11 -3.78
N GLN A 197 -20.35 10.34 -2.69
CA GLN A 197 -19.57 9.10 -2.58
C GLN A 197 -19.88 8.13 -3.72
N ALA A 198 -21.17 7.88 -3.97
CA ALA A 198 -21.62 6.97 -5.02
C ALA A 198 -21.20 7.46 -6.42
N ARG A 199 -21.36 8.75 -6.71
CA ARG A 199 -20.95 9.36 -7.99
C ARG A 199 -19.46 9.23 -8.23
N LEU A 200 -18.63 9.60 -7.25
CA LEU A 200 -17.17 9.56 -7.36
C LEU A 200 -16.67 8.11 -7.51
N ARG A 201 -17.25 7.18 -6.75
CA ARG A 201 -16.95 5.76 -6.87
C ARG A 201 -17.33 5.22 -8.25
N ALA A 202 -18.52 5.54 -8.75
CA ALA A 202 -18.97 5.08 -10.06
C ALA A 202 -18.05 5.57 -11.20
N ALA A 203 -17.67 6.85 -11.17
CA ALA A 203 -16.71 7.40 -12.12
C ALA A 203 -15.35 6.69 -12.03
N THR A 204 -14.87 6.44 -10.81
CA THR A 204 -13.61 5.73 -10.58
C THR A 204 -13.64 4.31 -11.13
N LEU A 205 -14.71 3.55 -10.88
CA LEU A 205 -14.83 2.20 -11.41
C LEU A 205 -14.95 2.17 -12.93
N LYS A 206 -15.64 3.15 -13.53
CA LYS A 206 -15.73 3.26 -14.99
C LYS A 206 -14.37 3.55 -15.62
N VAL A 207 -13.57 4.42 -14.98
CA VAL A 207 -12.19 4.66 -15.39
C VAL A 207 -11.35 3.39 -15.25
N LEU A 208 -11.45 2.69 -14.11
CA LEU A 208 -10.74 1.43 -13.88
C LEU A 208 -11.06 0.37 -14.93
N ALA A 209 -12.31 0.28 -15.40
CA ALA A 209 -12.70 -0.68 -16.43
C ALA A 209 -12.09 -0.44 -17.82
N GLN A 210 -11.36 0.66 -18.05
CA GLN A 210 -10.74 0.95 -19.34
C GLN A 210 -9.53 0.03 -19.60
N PRO A 211 -9.49 -0.72 -20.72
CA PRO A 211 -8.39 -1.64 -21.01
C PRO A 211 -7.02 -0.98 -21.04
N GLY A 212 -6.91 0.21 -21.64
CA GLY A 212 -5.64 0.95 -21.71
C GLY A 212 -5.12 1.38 -20.33
N LEU A 213 -6.00 1.54 -19.33
CA LEU A 213 -5.59 1.83 -17.97
C LEU A 213 -5.02 0.58 -17.28
N HIS A 214 -5.64 -0.58 -17.49
CA HIS A 214 -5.14 -1.86 -16.98
C HIS A 214 -3.72 -2.15 -17.48
N GLU A 215 -3.45 -1.97 -18.78
CA GLU A 215 -2.12 -2.15 -19.36
C GLU A 215 -1.09 -1.21 -18.75
N ARG A 216 -1.44 0.07 -18.56
CA ARG A 216 -0.55 1.06 -17.92
C ARG A 216 -0.27 0.73 -16.46
N LEU A 217 -1.26 0.24 -15.71
CA LEU A 217 -1.06 -0.21 -14.33
C LEU A 217 -0.14 -1.43 -14.28
N LEU A 218 -0.33 -2.42 -15.17
CA LEU A 218 0.51 -3.60 -15.26
C LEU A 218 1.96 -3.25 -15.62
N ALA A 219 2.17 -2.30 -16.54
CA ALA A 219 3.50 -1.80 -16.88
C ALA A 219 4.20 -1.11 -15.69
N LEU A 220 3.43 -0.57 -14.73
CA LEU A 220 3.94 -0.01 -13.47
C LEU A 220 4.08 -1.07 -12.35
N GLY A 221 3.80 -2.35 -12.65
CA GLY A 221 3.88 -3.44 -11.69
C GLY A 221 2.67 -3.57 -10.77
N PHE A 222 1.52 -3.02 -11.16
CA PHE A 222 0.27 -3.11 -10.41
C PHE A 222 -0.81 -3.85 -11.19
N GLU A 223 -1.63 -4.61 -10.49
CA GLU A 223 -2.91 -5.04 -11.04
C GLU A 223 -3.95 -3.94 -10.77
N ALA A 224 -4.93 -3.83 -11.65
CA ALA A 224 -6.06 -2.93 -11.44
C ALA A 224 -6.83 -3.27 -10.16
N GLY A 225 -7.36 -2.24 -9.50
CA GLY A 225 -8.24 -2.44 -8.36
C GLY A 225 -9.53 -3.17 -8.73
N THR A 226 -10.20 -3.74 -7.74
CA THR A 226 -11.44 -4.49 -7.95
C THR A 226 -12.68 -3.67 -7.60
N SER A 227 -13.85 -4.21 -7.93
CA SER A 227 -15.15 -3.61 -7.61
C SER A 227 -15.57 -3.75 -6.14
N ARG A 228 -14.64 -4.05 -5.22
CA ARG A 228 -14.90 -4.15 -3.77
C ARG A 228 -15.64 -2.92 -3.24
N THR A 229 -16.61 -3.13 -2.37
CA THR A 229 -17.40 -2.05 -1.78
C THR A 229 -16.60 -1.30 -0.70
N PRO A 230 -16.95 -0.03 -0.41
CA PRO A 230 -16.41 0.68 0.75
C PRO A 230 -16.53 -0.10 2.06
N GLU A 231 -17.62 -0.86 2.23
CA GLU A 231 -17.89 -1.68 3.40
C GLU A 231 -16.94 -2.87 3.49
N GLU A 232 -16.72 -3.59 2.38
CA GLU A 232 -15.77 -4.69 2.28
C GLU A 232 -14.34 -4.21 2.57
N MET A 233 -13.91 -3.12 1.91
CA MET A 233 -12.61 -2.52 2.16
C MET A 233 -12.47 -2.05 3.61
N GLY A 234 -13.53 -1.48 4.20
CA GLY A 234 -13.55 -1.06 5.60
C GLY A 234 -13.44 -2.24 6.58
N ALA A 235 -14.07 -3.37 6.27
CA ALA A 235 -13.95 -4.60 7.06
C ALA A 235 -12.52 -5.17 6.97
N ASP A 236 -11.95 -5.24 5.77
CA ASP A 236 -10.57 -5.69 5.54
C ASP A 236 -9.57 -4.80 6.31
N LEU A 237 -9.76 -3.47 6.29
CA LEU A 237 -8.90 -2.54 7.03
C LEU A 237 -8.93 -2.78 8.55
N ARG A 238 -10.10 -3.06 9.12
CA ARG A 238 -10.23 -3.38 10.55
C ARG A 238 -9.52 -4.69 10.89
N ALA A 239 -9.75 -5.73 10.09
CA ALA A 239 -9.08 -7.02 10.28
C ALA A 239 -7.55 -6.89 10.15
N ASP A 240 -7.07 -6.13 9.17
CA ASP A 240 -5.65 -5.85 9.00
C ASP A 240 -5.10 -5.04 10.18
N PHE A 241 -5.82 -4.02 10.66
CA PHE A 241 -5.42 -3.23 11.82
C PHE A 241 -5.22 -4.09 13.07
N GLU A 242 -6.18 -4.97 13.37
CA GLU A 242 -6.10 -5.88 14.50
C GLU A 242 -4.93 -6.86 14.36
N ARG A 243 -4.79 -7.45 13.16
CA ARG A 243 -3.70 -8.39 12.84
C ARG A 243 -2.33 -7.72 13.00
N VAL A 244 -2.13 -6.54 12.43
CA VAL A 244 -0.87 -5.77 12.53
C VAL A 244 -0.58 -5.47 13.99
N GLY A 245 -1.56 -4.97 14.74
CA GLY A 245 -1.42 -4.66 16.16
C GLY A 245 -1.01 -5.87 17.01
N ALA A 246 -1.61 -7.03 16.75
CA ALA A 246 -1.25 -8.28 17.43
C ALA A 246 0.20 -8.70 17.14
N VAL A 247 0.65 -8.58 15.88
CA VAL A 247 2.03 -8.92 15.52
C VAL A 247 3.03 -7.92 16.10
N LEU A 248 2.74 -6.62 16.10
CA LEU A 248 3.60 -5.62 16.71
C LEU A 248 3.78 -5.86 18.22
N LYS A 249 2.69 -6.21 18.92
CA LYS A 249 2.73 -6.59 20.33
C LYS A 249 3.58 -7.84 20.56
N SER A 250 3.45 -8.88 19.73
CA SER A 250 4.19 -10.13 19.93
C SER A 250 5.71 -9.98 19.76
N VAL A 251 6.16 -9.00 18.97
CA VAL A 251 7.60 -8.70 18.80
C VAL A 251 8.11 -7.61 19.76
N GLY A 252 7.30 -7.19 20.73
CA GLY A 252 7.67 -6.15 21.69
C GLY A 252 7.95 -4.79 21.05
N PHE A 253 7.29 -4.47 19.94
CA PHE A 253 7.46 -3.16 19.30
C PHE A 253 6.95 -2.05 20.21
N LYS A 254 7.71 -0.96 20.29
CA LYS A 254 7.32 0.26 20.99
C LYS A 254 7.19 1.39 19.96
N PRO A 255 6.01 2.04 19.86
CA PRO A 255 5.84 3.26 19.06
C PRO A 255 6.81 4.34 19.56
N ASP A 256 7.23 5.21 18.64
CA ASP A 256 8.01 6.40 18.99
C ASP A 256 7.12 7.47 19.66
#